data_AF-A0A512RHM3-F1
#
_entry.id   AF-A0A512RHM3-F1
#
_cell.length_a   1.000
_cell.length_b   1.000
_cell.length_c   1.000
_cell.angle_alpha   90.00
_cell.angle_beta   90.00
_cell.angle_gamma   90.00
#
_symmetry.space_group_name_H-M   'P 1'
#
loop_
_entity.id
_entity.type
_entity.pdbx_description
1 polymer ?
#
loop_
_entity_poly.entity_id
_entity_poly.type
_entity_poly.pdbx_seq_one_letter_code
_entity_poly.pdbx_strand_id
1 'polypeptide(L)'
;MKPVERDLLILLHEDRYNEQEIQHEVKQISDMLSSVETMEYLTSATEVADCNRHRVSSKRRVLERAFFRKEPKAFEFIIHKN
;
A
#
# COMPACT_ATOMS: atom_id res chain seq x y z
N MET A 1 14.61 19.28 -14.56
CA MET A 1 15.09 18.22 -15.47
C MET A 1 13.93 17.85 -16.38
N LYS A 2 14.15 17.72 -17.70
CA LYS A 2 13.11 17.26 -18.63
C LYS A 2 12.80 15.79 -18.34
N PRO A 3 11.55 15.32 -18.47
CA PRO A 3 11.22 13.92 -18.28
C PRO A 3 11.92 13.12 -19.39
N VAL A 4 12.93 12.34 -19.04
CA VAL A 4 13.55 11.42 -19.99
C VAL A 4 12.57 10.26 -20.16
N GLU A 5 12.03 10.11 -21.36
CA GLU A 5 11.12 9.04 -21.73
C GLU A 5 11.83 7.70 -21.51
N ARG A 6 11.28 6.89 -20.60
CA ARG A 6 11.77 5.58 -20.15
C ARG A 6 12.18 4.66 -21.32
N ASP A 7 11.55 4.81 -22.47
CA ASP A 7 11.76 3.99 -23.67
C ASP A 7 13.12 4.28 -24.35
N LEU A 8 13.64 5.51 -24.23
CA LEU A 8 14.97 5.88 -24.72
C LEU A 8 16.09 5.26 -23.89
N LEU A 9 15.91 5.12 -22.58
CA LEU A 9 16.89 4.48 -21.68
C LEU A 9 17.05 2.98 -21.98
N ILE A 10 15.96 2.31 -22.36
CA ILE A 10 15.99 0.89 -22.76
C ILE A 10 16.66 0.72 -24.13
N LEU A 11 16.43 1.66 -25.06
CA LEU A 11 17.03 1.64 -26.40
C LEU A 11 18.52 1.97 -26.42
N LEU A 12 19.00 2.80 -25.49
CA LEU A 12 20.37 3.31 -25.49
C LEU A 12 21.39 2.36 -24.86
N HIS A 13 20.96 1.32 -24.14
CA HIS A 13 21.87 0.40 -23.43
C HIS A 13 22.93 1.15 -22.58
N GLU A 14 22.65 2.38 -22.15
CA GLU A 14 23.52 3.13 -21.25
C GLU A 14 23.33 2.54 -19.85
N ASP A 15 24.22 1.60 -19.57
CA ASP A 15 24.75 1.16 -18.30
C ASP A 15 23.75 0.92 -17.16
N ARG A 16 23.71 -0.35 -16.75
CA ARG A 16 23.11 -0.85 -15.51
C ARG A 16 23.37 0.16 -14.40
N TYR A 17 22.29 0.68 -13.78
CA TYR A 17 22.36 1.56 -12.61
C TYR A 17 23.49 1.14 -11.69
N ASN A 18 24.37 2.09 -11.34
CA ASN A 18 25.38 1.80 -10.35
C ASN A 18 24.71 1.60 -8.97
N GLU A 19 25.41 0.96 -8.04
CA GLU A 19 24.82 0.61 -6.74
C GLU A 19 24.24 1.82 -6.01
N GLN A 20 24.85 3.01 -6.12
CA GLN A 20 24.35 4.22 -5.47
C GLN A 20 23.03 4.70 -6.07
N GLU A 21 22.90 4.63 -7.39
CA GLU A 21 21.65 4.99 -8.08
C GLU A 21 20.53 4.00 -7.72
N ILE A 22 20.83 2.70 -7.65
CA ILE A 22 19.86 1.70 -7.19
C ILE A 22 19.41 2.01 -5.76
N GLN A 23 20.35 2.30 -4.85
CA GLN A 23 20.01 2.65 -3.46
C GLN A 23 19.17 3.93 -3.38
N HIS A 24 19.42 4.90 -4.25
CA HIS A 24 18.62 6.12 -4.33
C HIS A 24 17.18 5.82 -4.73
N GLU A 25 16.97 5.07 -5.81
CA GLU A 25 15.63 4.69 -6.29
C GLU A 25 14.89 3.83 -5.25
N VAL A 26 15.57 2.86 -4.63
CA VAL A 26 15.00 2.03 -3.55
C VAL A 26 14.57 2.90 -2.37
N LYS A 27 15.39 3.89 -1.99
CA LYS A 27 15.04 4.82 -0.92
C LYS A 27 13.79 5.63 -1.27
N GLN A 28 13.71 6.17 -2.49
CA GLN A 28 12.53 6.93 -2.92
C GLN A 28 11.24 6.09 -2.84
N ILE A 29 11.30 4.84 -3.29
CA ILE A 29 10.17 3.90 -3.21
C ILE A 29 9.82 3.63 -1.75
N SER A 30 10.82 3.36 -0.91
CA SER A 30 10.65 3.14 0.54
C SER A 30 9.98 4.34 1.23
N ASP A 31 10.43 5.56 0.92
CA ASP A 31 9.88 6.79 1.48
C ASP A 31 8.42 6.99 1.02
N MET A 32 8.12 6.69 -0.25
CA MET A 32 6.77 6.76 -0.80
C MET A 32 5.83 5.76 -0.11
N LEU A 33 6.23 4.49 0.00
CA LEU A 33 5.45 3.45 0.67
C LEU A 33 5.23 3.80 2.14
N SER A 34 6.28 4.25 2.84
CA SER A 34 6.20 4.63 4.26
C SER A 34 5.21 5.77 4.51
N SER A 35 4.97 6.64 3.52
CA SER A 35 4.01 7.75 3.65
C SER A 35 2.54 7.29 3.59
N VAL A 36 2.26 6.15 2.93
CA VAL A 36 0.89 5.64 2.70
C VAL A 36 0.58 4.37 3.48
N GLU A 37 1.57 3.59 3.90
CA GLU A 37 1.42 2.36 4.69
C GLU A 37 1.17 2.66 6.18
N THR A 38 0.36 3.68 6.45
CA THR A 38 -0.04 4.05 7.80
C THR A 38 -1.41 3.47 8.14
N MET A 39 -1.63 3.14 9.41
CA MET A 39 -2.96 2.73 9.88
C MET A 39 -4.02 3.82 9.66
N GLU A 40 -3.61 5.08 9.59
CA GLU A 40 -4.50 6.19 9.28
C GLU A 40 -5.04 6.08 7.86
N TYR A 41 -4.16 5.90 6.88
CA TYR A 41 -4.53 5.74 5.48
C TYR A 41 -5.30 4.45 5.23
N LEU A 42 -4.86 3.33 5.83
CA LEU A 42 -5.58 2.06 5.75
C LEU A 42 -7.01 2.20 6.28
N THR A 43 -7.19 2.88 7.42
CA THR A 43 -8.53 3.00 8.02
C THR A 43 -9.45 4.00 7.32
N SER A 44 -8.90 4.96 6.57
CA SER A 44 -9.72 5.87 5.75
C SER A 44 -10.23 5.15 4.49
N ALA A 45 -9.38 4.37 3.83
CA ALA A 45 -9.67 3.69 2.57
C ALA A 45 -10.45 2.36 2.73
N THR A 46 -10.51 1.79 3.93
CA THR A 46 -11.13 0.47 4.16
C THR A 46 -12.30 0.50 5.14
N GLU A 47 -13.10 -0.56 5.10
CA GLU A 47 -14.14 -0.85 6.07
C GLU A 47 -14.27 -2.34 6.33
N VAL A 48 -14.84 -2.69 7.49
CA VAL A 48 -15.17 -4.07 7.83
C VAL A 48 -16.67 -4.29 7.66
N ALA A 49 -17.05 -5.24 6.83
CA ALA A 49 -18.40 -5.79 6.76
C ALA A 49 -18.46 -7.08 7.57
N ASP A 50 -19.12 -7.04 8.73
CA ASP A 50 -19.36 -8.19 9.60
C ASP A 50 -20.79 -8.69 9.36
N CYS A 51 -20.93 -9.68 8.49
CA CYS A 51 -22.23 -10.26 8.13
C CYS A 51 -22.86 -11.00 9.32
N ASN A 52 -22.06 -11.54 10.25
CA ASN A 52 -22.58 -12.16 11.47
C ASN A 52 -23.36 -11.16 12.35
N ARG A 53 -23.01 -9.87 12.25
CA ARG A 53 -23.64 -8.78 13.00
C ARG A 53 -24.46 -7.84 12.13
N HIS A 54 -24.61 -8.14 10.84
CA HIS A 54 -25.30 -7.30 9.86
C HIS A 54 -24.82 -5.83 9.91
N ARG A 55 -23.50 -5.62 10.00
CA ARG A 55 -22.93 -4.28 10.22
C ARG A 55 -21.70 -4.02 9.36
N VAL A 56 -21.65 -2.80 8.82
CA VAL A 56 -20.44 -2.22 8.22
C VAL A 56 -19.84 -1.17 9.18
N SER A 57 -18.51 -1.13 9.30
CA SER A 57 -17.80 -0.21 10.19
C SER A 57 -16.45 0.21 9.62
N SER A 58 -16.23 1.52 9.51
CA SER A 58 -14.90 2.11 9.26
C SER A 58 -14.21 2.59 10.55
N LYS A 59 -14.69 2.19 11.73
CA LYS A 59 -14.06 2.60 13.00
C LYS A 59 -12.66 2.00 13.10
N ARG A 60 -11.65 2.86 13.35
CA ARG A 60 -10.24 2.48 13.52
C ARG A 60 -10.02 1.26 14.42
N ARG A 61 -10.58 1.25 15.64
CA ARG A 61 -10.44 0.11 16.59
C ARG A 61 -11.03 -1.22 16.09
N VAL A 62 -11.99 -1.17 15.16
CA VAL A 62 -12.59 -2.38 14.57
C VAL A 62 -11.69 -2.88 13.45
N LEU A 63 -11.22 -1.99 12.59
CA LEU A 63 -10.27 -2.29 11.52
C LEU A 63 -8.93 -2.80 12.05
N GLU A 64 -8.34 -2.15 13.06
CA GLU A 64 -7.13 -2.64 13.74
C GLU A 64 -7.32 -4.09 14.24
N ARG A 65 -8.46 -4.37 14.89
CA ARG A 65 -8.77 -5.73 15.35
C ARG A 65 -9.01 -6.72 14.23
N ALA A 66 -9.43 -6.28 13.05
CA ALA A 66 -9.58 -7.14 11.88
C ALA A 66 -8.20 -7.42 11.24
N PHE A 67 -7.37 -6.39 11.05
CA PHE A 67 -6.03 -6.51 10.46
C PHE A 67 -5.05 -7.33 11.30
N PHE A 68 -5.04 -7.12 12.62
CA PHE A 68 -4.08 -7.80 13.51
C PHE A 68 -4.57 -9.15 14.03
N ARG A 69 -5.73 -9.64 13.56
CA ARG A 69 -6.22 -10.95 13.97
C ARG A 69 -5.37 -12.05 13.32
N LYS A 70 -4.93 -13.02 14.12
CA LYS A 70 -4.14 -14.16 13.61
C LYS A 70 -4.93 -15.09 12.69
N GLU A 71 -6.23 -15.23 12.95
CA GLU A 71 -7.11 -16.10 12.19
C GLU A 71 -8.28 -15.30 11.60
N PRO A 72 -8.67 -15.55 10.34
CA PRO A 72 -9.81 -14.90 9.74
C PRO A 72 -11.10 -15.30 10.44
N LYS A 73 -12.02 -14.35 10.58
CA LYS A 73 -13.36 -14.63 11.10
C LYS A 73 -14.28 -14.95 9.93
N ALA A 74 -15.02 -16.06 10.03
CA ALA A 74 -16.02 -16.40 9.02
C ALA A 74 -17.02 -15.25 8.83
N PHE A 75 -17.37 -14.97 7.57
CA PHE A 75 -18.35 -13.95 7.17
C PHE A 75 -18.04 -12.53 7.68
N GLU A 76 -16.76 -12.20 7.84
CA GLU A 76 -16.26 -10.85 8.08
C GLU A 76 -15.28 -10.51 6.97
N PHE A 77 -15.52 -9.39 6.29
CA PHE A 77 -14.78 -9.00 5.10
C PHE A 77 -14.15 -7.62 5.31
N ILE A 78 -12.89 -7.48 4.91
CA ILE A 78 -12.24 -6.18 4.80
C ILE A 78 -12.42 -5.72 3.36
N ILE A 79 -13.09 -4.58 3.19
CA ILE A 79 -13.49 -4.04 1.90
C ILE A 79 -12.72 -2.74 1.66
N HIS A 80 -12.14 -2.62 0.47
CA HIS A 80 -11.60 -1.35 -0.02
C HIS A 80 -12.75 -0.50 -0.58
N LYS A 81 -12.85 0.77 -0.20
CA LYS A 81 -13.97 1.66 -0.58
C LYS A 81 -13.89 2.24 -2.00
N ASN A 82 -12.92 1.80 -2.82
CA ASN A 82 -12.69 2.32 -4.17
C ASN A 82 -13.21 1.35 -5.21
#